data_AF-R7KG87-F1
#
_entry.id   AF-R7KG87-F1
#
_cell.length_a   1.000
_cell.length_b   1.000
_cell.length_c   1.000
_cell.angle_alpha   90.00
_cell.angle_beta   90.00
_cell.angle_gamma   90.00
#
_symmetry.space_group_name_H-M   'P 1'
#
loop_
_entity.id
_entity.type
_entity.pdbx_description
1 polymer ?
#
loop_
_entity_poly.entity_id
_entity_poly.type
_entity_poly.pdbx_seq_one_letter_code
_entity_poly.pdbx_strand_id
1 'polypeptide(L)'
;MGSTLIPVMLRAGIRPAMAAASVMMGTAGGVFSPGSAHNAYIAKISNMEIMDLIALHTPYSLVLWVVGIVGIFVMAIIFKDKGEATDNIQVNIEHKQEEIVRPNVIFALVPLLPIVILVLGNTVVPQIKMGVAQAMVLGAIFCLLITRANPQDFSKTFFNGLGKGYGNILGIIIAAGVFAAGLRAAGLIDTFIALLRESNDIARWGGSLGPWFLGTITGSGDAATFAFNEAVTPHAASFGMDIPHLGSLAFLSGTLGRTSSPIAGAMMVVAGIAMANPIEVAKRTIVPCFVGVIILAMIIV
;
A
#
# COMPACT_ATOMS: atom_id res chain seq x y z
N MET A 1 13.69 -2.16 5.97
CA MET A 1 13.59 -0.73 6.34
C MET A 1 13.29 -0.55 7.82
N GLY A 2 12.22 -1.15 8.38
CA GLY A 2 11.95 -1.02 9.82
C GLY A 2 13.07 -1.53 10.72
N SER A 3 13.64 -2.70 10.41
CA SER A 3 14.76 -3.29 11.14
C SER A 3 16.07 -2.48 11.10
N THR A 4 16.20 -1.52 10.17
CA THR A 4 17.41 -0.70 10.02
C THR A 4 17.18 0.73 10.50
N LEU A 5 16.07 1.35 10.11
CA LEU A 5 15.76 2.75 10.44
C LEU A 5 15.30 2.93 11.89
N ILE A 6 14.52 2.01 12.45
CA ILE A 6 14.02 2.12 13.83
C ILE A 6 15.19 2.16 14.83
N PRO A 7 16.17 1.24 14.81
CA PRO A 7 17.33 1.33 15.70
C PRO A 7 18.11 2.64 15.58
N VAL A 8 18.29 3.14 14.34
CA VAL A 8 19.01 4.40 14.09
C VAL A 8 18.26 5.59 14.67
N MET A 9 16.95 5.66 14.47
CA MET A 9 16.09 6.73 15.01
C MET A 9 16.05 6.70 16.54
N LEU A 10 15.95 5.50 17.12
CA LEU A 10 16.01 5.31 18.56
C LEU A 10 17.33 5.85 19.12
N ARG A 11 18.49 5.43 18.57
CA ARG A 11 19.82 5.92 19.02
C ARG A 11 19.97 7.43 18.85
N ALA A 12 19.33 8.03 17.85
CA ALA A 12 19.28 9.48 17.67
C ALA A 12 18.38 10.21 18.69
N GLY A 13 17.81 9.50 19.67
CA GLY A 13 16.97 10.05 20.74
C GLY A 13 15.49 10.16 20.38
N ILE A 14 15.02 9.55 19.30
CA ILE A 14 13.60 9.57 18.93
C ILE A 14 12.85 8.50 19.73
N ARG A 15 11.71 8.85 20.33
CA ARG A 15 10.90 7.90 21.11
C ARG A 15 10.42 6.73 20.24
N PRO A 16 10.34 5.51 20.81
CA PRO A 16 9.91 4.30 20.10
C PRO A 16 8.66 4.44 19.25
N ALA A 17 7.62 5.06 19.80
CA ALA A 17 6.36 5.22 19.11
C ALA A 17 6.47 6.08 17.83
N MET A 18 7.35 7.08 17.80
CA MET A 18 7.59 7.89 16.59
C MET A 18 8.48 7.21 15.59
N ALA A 19 9.50 6.48 16.04
CA ALA A 19 10.35 5.70 15.15
C ALA A 19 9.53 4.62 14.42
N ALA A 20 8.59 3.98 15.12
CA ALA A 20 7.63 3.09 14.50
C ALA A 20 6.65 3.83 13.57
N ALA A 21 6.13 5.01 13.98
CA ALA A 21 5.16 5.77 13.20
C ALA A 21 5.74 6.29 11.87
N SER A 22 6.98 6.77 11.86
CA SER A 22 7.66 7.24 10.65
C SER A 22 7.86 6.11 9.64
N VAL A 23 8.29 4.93 10.11
CA VAL A 23 8.45 3.75 9.26
C VAL A 23 7.10 3.24 8.78
N MET A 24 6.08 3.23 9.65
CA MET A 24 4.71 2.87 9.26
C MET A 24 4.21 3.76 8.13
N MET A 25 4.39 5.08 8.23
CA MET A 25 3.99 6.01 7.17
C MET A 25 4.72 5.71 5.85
N GLY A 26 6.00 5.35 5.92
CA GLY A 26 6.78 4.95 4.74
C GLY A 26 6.27 3.69 4.03
N THR A 27 5.51 2.82 4.71
CA THR A 27 4.92 1.62 4.08
C THR A 27 3.84 1.95 3.03
N ALA A 28 3.28 3.16 3.06
CA ALA A 28 2.33 3.64 2.07
C ALA A 28 2.93 3.76 0.64
N GLY A 29 4.27 3.69 0.50
CA GLY A 29 4.93 3.68 -0.81
C GLY A 29 4.57 2.49 -1.71
N GLY A 30 3.98 1.43 -1.16
CA GLY A 30 3.55 0.26 -1.94
C GLY A 30 2.55 0.57 -3.07
N VAL A 31 1.90 1.74 -3.03
CA VAL A 31 0.95 2.21 -4.06
C VAL A 31 1.59 2.35 -5.44
N PHE A 32 2.89 2.63 -5.53
CA PHE A 32 3.62 2.75 -6.81
C PHE A 32 4.05 1.41 -7.40
N SER A 33 3.84 0.31 -6.69
CA SER A 33 4.26 -1.00 -7.17
C SER A 33 3.38 -1.44 -8.34
N PRO A 34 3.95 -1.77 -9.52
CA PRO A 34 3.20 -2.41 -10.60
C PRO A 34 2.72 -3.81 -10.22
N GLY A 35 3.32 -4.42 -9.19
CA GLY A 35 2.87 -5.68 -8.60
C GLY A 35 1.73 -5.53 -7.59
N SER A 36 1.25 -4.31 -7.31
CA SER A 36 0.09 -4.10 -6.44
C SER A 36 -1.17 -4.66 -7.09
N ALA A 37 -1.86 -5.55 -6.37
CA ALA A 37 -3.09 -6.17 -6.85
C ALA A 37 -4.22 -5.14 -7.08
N HIS A 38 -4.22 -4.03 -6.35
CA HIS A 38 -5.17 -2.93 -6.55
C HIS A 38 -4.97 -2.24 -7.89
N ASN A 39 -3.72 -1.94 -8.23
CA ASN A 39 -3.39 -1.32 -9.52
C ASN A 39 -3.81 -2.24 -10.68
N ALA A 40 -3.56 -3.55 -10.55
CA ALA A 40 -4.02 -4.53 -11.54
C ALA A 40 -5.55 -4.61 -11.64
N TYR A 41 -6.26 -4.58 -10.51
CA TYR A 41 -7.72 -4.65 -10.47
C TYR A 41 -8.37 -3.39 -11.06
N ILE A 42 -7.97 -2.19 -10.61
CA ILE A 42 -8.51 -0.92 -11.07
C ILE A 42 -8.24 -0.74 -12.57
N ALA A 43 -7.01 -1.03 -13.03
CA ALA A 43 -6.64 -0.96 -14.43
C ALA A 43 -7.50 -1.89 -15.31
N LYS A 44 -7.86 -3.08 -14.79
CA LYS A 44 -8.74 -4.03 -15.49
C LYS A 44 -10.16 -3.48 -15.63
N ILE A 45 -10.75 -2.92 -14.58
CA ILE A 45 -12.12 -2.37 -14.64
C ILE A 45 -12.19 -1.05 -15.40
N SER A 46 -11.08 -0.31 -15.50
CA SER A 46 -10.98 0.93 -16.30
C SER A 46 -10.49 0.70 -17.73
N ASN A 47 -10.16 -0.54 -18.11
CA ASN A 47 -9.57 -0.91 -19.40
C ASN A 47 -8.31 -0.09 -19.76
N MET A 48 -7.47 0.18 -18.75
CA MET A 48 -6.21 0.92 -18.88
C MET A 48 -5.00 0.00 -18.66
N GLU A 49 -3.83 0.44 -19.11
CA GLU A 49 -2.58 -0.21 -18.69
C GLU A 49 -2.26 0.13 -17.23
N ILE A 50 -1.67 -0.82 -16.49
CA ILE A 50 -1.25 -0.63 -15.09
C ILE A 50 -0.29 0.56 -14.94
N MET A 51 0.64 0.73 -15.88
CA MET A 51 1.61 1.82 -15.84
C MET A 51 0.94 3.19 -16.04
N ASP A 52 -0.10 3.27 -16.88
CA ASP A 52 -0.86 4.49 -17.11
C ASP A 52 -1.69 4.85 -15.87
N LEU A 53 -2.28 3.84 -15.21
CA LEU A 53 -2.97 4.05 -13.93
C LEU A 53 -2.00 4.53 -12.83
N ILE A 54 -0.79 3.95 -12.76
CA ILE A 54 0.22 4.40 -11.80
C ILE A 54 0.61 5.85 -12.10
N ALA A 55 0.84 6.19 -13.36
CA ALA A 55 1.11 7.57 -13.77
C ALA A 55 -0.05 8.51 -13.38
N LEU A 56 -1.30 8.07 -13.54
CA LEU A 56 -2.50 8.83 -13.16
C LEU A 56 -2.53 9.16 -11.67
N HIS A 57 -2.33 8.16 -10.80
CA HIS A 57 -2.41 8.41 -9.36
C HIS A 57 -1.10 8.92 -8.74
N THR A 58 -0.01 9.00 -9.52
CA THR A 58 1.31 9.43 -9.03
C THR A 58 1.30 10.84 -8.44
N PRO A 59 0.74 11.88 -9.11
CA PRO A 59 0.67 13.23 -8.54
C PRO A 59 -0.05 13.26 -7.19
N TYR A 60 -1.20 12.59 -7.09
CA TYR A 60 -1.98 12.50 -5.84
C TYR A 60 -1.19 11.77 -4.74
N SER A 61 -0.49 10.70 -5.10
CA SER A 61 0.33 9.92 -4.17
C SER A 61 1.52 10.72 -3.65
N LEU A 62 2.14 11.56 -4.49
CA LEU A 62 3.22 12.47 -4.06
C LEU A 62 2.72 13.52 -3.07
N VAL A 63 1.54 14.10 -3.30
CA VAL A 63 0.91 15.02 -2.34
C VAL A 63 0.69 14.33 -1.00
N LEU A 64 0.18 13.10 -0.99
CA LEU A 64 0.00 12.31 0.23
C LEU A 64 1.32 12.04 0.95
N TRP A 65 2.41 11.80 0.21
CA TRP A 65 3.74 11.64 0.80
C TRP A 65 4.22 12.92 1.48
N VAL A 66 4.04 14.08 0.84
CA VAL A 66 4.38 15.37 1.45
C VAL A 66 3.56 15.61 2.71
N VAL A 67 2.24 15.39 2.66
CA VAL A 67 1.35 15.49 3.81
C VAL A 67 1.75 14.52 4.92
N GLY A 68 2.17 13.31 4.58
CA GLY A 68 2.68 12.31 5.51
C GLY A 68 3.97 12.73 6.20
N ILE A 69 4.95 13.22 5.44
CA ILE A 69 6.23 13.70 5.97
C ILE A 69 5.99 14.87 6.92
N VAL A 70 5.27 15.90 6.46
CA VAL A 70 4.96 17.10 7.25
C VAL A 70 4.12 16.72 8.46
N GLY A 71 3.09 15.90 8.29
CA GLY A 71 2.19 15.49 9.37
C GLY A 71 2.89 14.68 10.44
N ILE A 72 3.72 13.70 10.08
CA ILE A 72 4.52 12.93 11.05
C ILE A 72 5.54 13.84 11.75
N PHE A 73 6.16 14.77 11.03
CA PHE A 73 7.08 15.75 11.63
C PHE A 73 6.37 16.66 12.65
N VAL A 74 5.20 17.19 12.31
CA VAL A 74 4.36 17.98 13.22
C VAL A 74 3.95 17.15 14.45
N MET A 75 3.54 15.89 14.26
CA MET A 75 3.21 15.00 15.37
C MET A 75 4.42 14.76 16.28
N ALA A 76 5.63 14.61 15.72
CA ALA A 76 6.85 14.47 16.51
C ALA A 76 7.09 15.67 17.45
N ILE A 77 6.76 16.88 16.99
CA ILE A 77 6.88 18.12 17.77
C ILE A 77 5.78 18.17 18.86
N ILE A 78 4.53 17.92 18.49
CA ILE A 78 3.37 17.97 19.41
C ILE A 78 3.56 17.01 20.59
N PHE A 79 3.95 15.77 20.29
CA PHE A 79 4.15 14.74 21.30
C PHE A 79 5.53 14.83 22.00
N LYS A 80 6.35 15.82 21.63
CA LYS A 80 7.71 16.03 22.18
C LYS A 80 8.52 14.74 22.17
N ASP A 81 8.56 14.10 21.01
CA ASP A 81 9.14 12.77 20.87
C ASP A 81 10.66 12.75 20.65
N LYS A 82 11.31 13.91 20.75
CA LYS A 82 12.76 14.04 20.77
C LYS A 82 13.27 14.08 22.22
N GLY A 83 14.00 13.04 22.62
CA GLY A 83 14.76 12.95 23.86
C GLY A 83 16.27 13.11 23.63
N GLU A 84 17.06 12.75 24.63
CA GLU A 84 18.51 12.69 24.53
C GLU A 84 18.95 11.45 23.73
N ALA A 85 19.98 11.61 22.91
CA ALA A 85 20.61 10.48 22.23
C ALA A 85 21.24 9.56 23.27
N THR A 86 20.93 8.27 23.19
CA THR A 86 21.46 7.27 24.12
C THR A 86 21.72 5.96 23.40
N ASP A 87 22.83 5.32 23.76
CA ASP A 87 23.19 3.99 23.24
C ASP A 87 22.47 2.86 23.97
N ASN A 88 21.82 3.14 25.11
CA ASN A 88 21.18 2.16 25.99
C ASN A 88 19.74 1.81 25.58
N ILE A 89 19.49 1.58 24.29
CA ILE A 89 18.15 1.30 23.78
C ILE A 89 18.02 -0.19 23.45
N GLN A 90 17.13 -0.85 24.19
CA GLN A 90 16.73 -2.21 23.90
C GLN A 90 15.81 -2.21 22.68
N VAL A 91 16.33 -2.66 21.54
CA VAL A 91 15.56 -2.95 20.33
C VAL A 91 15.40 -4.46 20.25
N ASN A 92 14.23 -4.93 19.86
CA ASN A 92 14.06 -6.36 19.59
C ASN A 92 14.71 -6.69 18.24
N ILE A 93 15.97 -7.14 18.27
CA ILE A 93 16.73 -7.60 17.09
C ILE A 93 16.56 -9.11 16.88
N GLU A 94 15.79 -9.82 17.73
CA GLU A 94 15.55 -11.27 17.59
C GLU A 94 14.73 -11.64 16.35
N HIS A 95 14.26 -10.67 15.55
CA HIS A 95 13.85 -10.91 14.17
C HIS A 95 15.06 -11.28 13.30
N LYS A 96 15.53 -12.54 13.46
CA LYS A 96 16.39 -13.33 12.58
C LYS A 96 17.14 -12.49 11.53
N GLN A 97 18.08 -11.67 12.00
CA GLN A 97 19.12 -11.15 11.13
C GLN A 97 20.06 -12.32 10.87
N GLU A 98 19.91 -12.97 9.72
CA GLU A 98 21.11 -13.57 9.12
C GLU A 98 22.04 -12.38 8.84
N GLU A 99 23.10 -12.23 9.65
CA GLU A 99 24.16 -11.29 9.35
C GLU A 99 24.67 -11.63 7.95
N ILE A 100 24.35 -10.77 6.97
CA ILE A 100 24.86 -10.92 5.62
C ILE A 100 26.33 -10.49 5.67
N VAL A 101 27.21 -11.44 6.00
CA VAL A 101 28.67 -11.23 6.19
C VAL A 101 29.32 -10.67 4.92
N ARG A 102 28.72 -10.91 3.74
CA ARG A 102 29.18 -10.39 2.43
C ARG A 102 28.00 -10.06 1.51
N PRO A 103 27.49 -8.82 1.52
CA PRO A 103 26.42 -8.43 0.60
C PRO A 103 26.95 -8.40 -0.83
N ASN A 104 26.41 -9.25 -1.70
CA ASN A 104 26.72 -9.22 -3.12
C ASN A 104 25.86 -8.14 -3.80
N VAL A 105 26.52 -7.07 -4.24
CA VAL A 105 25.86 -5.93 -4.91
C VAL A 105 25.04 -6.38 -6.12
N ILE A 106 25.53 -7.38 -6.86
CA ILE A 106 24.82 -7.91 -8.04
C ILE A 106 23.49 -8.54 -7.62
N PHE A 107 23.48 -9.32 -6.53
CA PHE A 107 22.26 -9.97 -6.04
C PHE A 107 21.25 -8.95 -5.49
N ALA A 108 21.72 -7.85 -4.91
CA ALA A 108 20.86 -6.76 -4.45
C ALA A 108 20.16 -6.02 -5.60
N LEU A 109 20.73 -6.03 -6.81
CA LEU A 109 20.15 -5.38 -7.99
C LEU A 109 19.12 -6.26 -8.72
N VAL A 110 19.15 -7.58 -8.54
CA VAL A 110 18.25 -8.52 -9.23
C VAL A 110 16.76 -8.17 -9.06
N PRO A 111 16.25 -7.83 -7.86
CA PRO A 111 14.85 -7.45 -7.68
C PRO A 111 14.43 -6.18 -8.43
N LEU A 112 15.37 -5.33 -8.86
CA LEU A 112 15.09 -4.12 -9.63
C LEU A 112 14.90 -4.41 -11.13
N LEU A 113 15.41 -5.55 -11.62
CA LEU A 113 15.40 -5.89 -13.03
C LEU A 113 14.00 -5.91 -13.67
N PRO A 114 12.95 -6.50 -13.05
CA PRO A 114 11.59 -6.43 -13.59
C PRO A 114 11.09 -5.00 -13.77
N ILE A 115 11.40 -4.12 -12.80
CA ILE A 115 10.95 -2.73 -12.80
C ILE A 115 11.64 -1.96 -13.92
N VAL A 116 12.95 -2.14 -14.08
CA VAL A 116 13.72 -1.51 -15.16
C VAL A 116 13.19 -1.93 -16.53
N ILE A 117 12.90 -3.22 -16.73
CA ILE A 117 12.32 -3.73 -18.00
C ILE A 117 10.95 -3.11 -18.28
N LEU A 118 10.07 -3.05 -17.27
CA LEU A 118 8.74 -2.46 -17.41
C LEU A 118 8.78 -0.97 -17.73
N VAL A 119 9.60 -0.21 -16.99
CA VAL A 119 9.73 1.23 -17.19
C VAL A 119 10.31 1.51 -18.57
N LEU A 120 11.41 0.84 -18.96
CA LEU A 120 12.02 1.05 -20.28
C LEU A 120 11.10 0.64 -21.42
N GLY A 121 10.35 -0.45 -21.27
CA GLY A 121 9.42 -0.93 -22.29
C GLY A 121 8.22 -0.03 -22.51
N ASN A 122 7.74 0.65 -21.46
CA ASN A 122 6.62 1.58 -21.60
C ASN A 122 7.06 3.02 -21.93
N THR A 123 8.34 3.38 -21.77
CA THR A 123 8.81 4.77 -21.95
C THR A 123 9.79 4.99 -23.10
N VAL A 124 10.80 4.13 -23.26
CA VAL A 124 11.95 4.40 -24.15
C VAL A 124 11.97 3.45 -25.36
N VAL A 125 11.66 2.17 -25.15
CA VAL A 125 11.82 1.14 -26.19
C VAL A 125 10.50 0.37 -26.37
N PRO A 126 9.63 0.80 -27.30
CA PRO A 126 8.33 0.14 -27.52
C PRO A 126 8.45 -1.34 -27.93
N GLN A 127 9.60 -1.75 -28.47
CA GLN A 127 9.86 -3.13 -28.91
C GLN A 127 9.96 -4.13 -27.74
N ILE A 128 10.24 -3.66 -26.52
CA ILE A 128 10.28 -4.51 -25.32
C ILE A 128 9.04 -4.31 -24.44
N LYS A 129 8.00 -3.63 -24.95
CA LYS A 129 6.75 -3.43 -24.23
C LYS A 129 6.14 -4.78 -23.87
N MET A 130 5.96 -5.01 -22.58
CA MET A 130 5.41 -6.26 -22.05
C MET A 130 4.61 -5.98 -20.78
N GLY A 131 3.68 -6.88 -20.47
CA GLY A 131 2.91 -6.78 -19.23
C GLY A 131 3.72 -7.11 -17.98
N VAL A 132 3.18 -6.74 -16.82
CA VAL A 132 3.78 -6.96 -15.50
C VAL A 132 4.13 -8.43 -15.28
N ALA A 133 3.24 -9.36 -15.67
CA ALA A 133 3.47 -10.79 -15.50
C ALA A 133 4.71 -11.27 -16.28
N GLN A 134 4.85 -10.87 -17.54
CA GLN A 134 6.01 -11.23 -18.37
C GLN A 134 7.31 -10.70 -17.77
N ALA A 135 7.33 -9.43 -17.32
CA ALA A 135 8.51 -8.83 -16.72
C ALA A 135 8.90 -9.49 -15.39
N MET A 136 7.93 -9.88 -14.57
CA MET A 136 8.16 -10.61 -13.31
C MET A 136 8.76 -12.00 -13.57
N VAL A 137 8.25 -12.71 -14.58
CA VAL A 137 8.80 -14.03 -14.98
C VAL A 137 10.21 -13.89 -15.52
N LEU A 138 10.47 -12.90 -16.37
CA LEU A 138 11.83 -12.63 -16.85
C LEU A 138 12.80 -12.31 -15.71
N GLY A 139 12.39 -11.47 -14.76
CA GLY A 139 13.19 -11.20 -13.56
C GLY A 139 13.46 -12.45 -12.72
N ALA A 140 12.50 -13.36 -12.61
CA ALA A 140 12.69 -14.65 -11.95
C ALA A 140 13.71 -15.52 -12.71
N ILE A 141 13.67 -15.56 -14.04
CA ILE A 141 14.66 -16.26 -14.87
C ILE A 141 16.06 -15.66 -14.68
N PHE A 142 16.20 -14.34 -14.76
CA PHE A 142 17.48 -13.68 -14.52
C PHE A 142 17.98 -13.88 -13.09
N CYS A 143 17.09 -13.90 -12.10
CA CYS A 143 17.42 -14.24 -10.73
C CYS A 143 18.05 -15.64 -10.64
N LEU A 144 17.43 -16.65 -11.26
CA LEU A 144 17.96 -18.01 -11.30
C LEU A 144 19.34 -18.07 -11.98
N LEU A 145 19.52 -17.36 -13.10
CA LEU A 145 20.78 -17.34 -13.84
C LEU A 145 21.92 -16.65 -13.08
N ILE A 146 21.63 -15.54 -12.41
CA ILE A 146 22.61 -14.72 -11.68
C ILE A 146 22.99 -15.39 -10.36
N THR A 147 22.00 -15.85 -9.60
CA THR A 147 22.24 -16.48 -8.29
C THR A 147 22.78 -17.90 -8.43
N ARG A 148 22.57 -18.55 -9.59
CA ARG A 148 22.87 -19.98 -9.83
C ARG A 148 22.31 -20.87 -8.72
N ALA A 149 21.15 -20.48 -8.17
CA ALA A 149 20.47 -21.23 -7.13
C ALA A 149 20.08 -22.62 -7.66
N ASN A 150 19.95 -23.59 -6.75
CA ASN A 150 19.43 -24.91 -7.10
C ASN A 150 18.04 -24.76 -7.76
N PRO A 151 17.85 -25.20 -9.03
CA PRO A 151 16.59 -25.04 -9.73
C PRO A 151 15.39 -25.67 -9.01
N GLN A 152 15.61 -26.74 -8.24
CA GLN A 152 14.55 -27.41 -7.49
C GLN A 152 14.05 -26.55 -6.33
N ASP A 153 14.96 -25.97 -5.55
CA ASP A 153 14.62 -25.13 -4.40
C ASP A 153 14.08 -23.77 -4.86
N PHE A 154 14.66 -23.23 -5.95
CA PHE A 154 14.14 -22.05 -6.61
C PHE A 154 12.69 -22.25 -7.04
N SER A 155 12.39 -23.34 -7.76
CA SER A 155 11.04 -23.62 -8.24
C SER A 155 10.05 -23.77 -7.08
N LYS A 156 10.41 -24.53 -6.02
CA LYS A 156 9.56 -24.66 -4.82
C LYS A 156 9.27 -23.30 -4.19
N THR A 157 10.28 -22.45 -4.05
CA THR A 157 10.14 -21.12 -3.44
C THR A 157 9.31 -20.19 -4.32
N PHE A 158 9.55 -20.20 -5.63
CA PHE A 158 8.82 -19.43 -6.63
C PHE A 158 7.32 -19.78 -6.61
N PHE A 159 6.98 -21.06 -6.73
CA PHE A 159 5.58 -21.50 -6.74
C PHE A 159 4.89 -21.36 -5.38
N ASN A 160 5.62 -21.50 -4.27
CA ASN A 160 5.06 -21.22 -2.93
C ASN A 160 4.74 -19.72 -2.77
N GLY A 161 5.61 -18.83 -3.25
CA GLY A 161 5.36 -17.39 -3.30
C GLY A 161 4.14 -17.06 -4.17
N LEU A 162 4.05 -17.64 -5.36
CA LEU A 162 2.92 -17.49 -6.27
C LEU A 162 1.62 -17.97 -5.62
N GLY A 163 1.61 -19.15 -5.00
CA GLY A 163 0.44 -19.72 -4.32
C GLY A 163 -0.06 -18.86 -3.15
N LYS A 164 0.85 -18.32 -2.33
CA LYS A 164 0.50 -17.39 -1.25
C LYS A 164 -0.12 -16.09 -1.77
N GLY A 165 0.48 -15.51 -2.82
CA GLY A 165 -0.08 -14.33 -3.48
C GLY A 165 -1.48 -14.60 -4.03
N TYR A 166 -1.65 -15.70 -4.75
CA TYR A 166 -2.93 -16.13 -5.30
C TYR A 166 -4.00 -16.29 -4.22
N GLY A 167 -3.72 -17.05 -3.16
CA GLY A 167 -4.67 -17.31 -2.07
C GLY A 167 -5.09 -16.04 -1.33
N ASN A 168 -4.14 -15.18 -0.97
CA ASN A 168 -4.42 -13.97 -0.22
C ASN A 168 -5.16 -12.91 -1.05
N ILE A 169 -4.83 -12.78 -2.33
CA ILE A 169 -5.41 -11.73 -3.19
C ILE A 169 -6.77 -12.19 -3.73
N LEU A 170 -6.84 -13.35 -4.37
CA LEU A 170 -8.08 -13.80 -4.99
C LEU A 170 -9.13 -14.19 -3.96
N GLY A 171 -8.73 -14.69 -2.78
CA GLY A 171 -9.67 -14.93 -1.69
C GLY A 171 -10.42 -13.64 -1.31
N ILE A 172 -9.71 -12.51 -1.22
CA ILE A 172 -10.32 -11.21 -0.91
C ILE A 172 -11.20 -10.72 -2.07
N ILE A 173 -10.73 -10.83 -3.32
CA ILE A 173 -11.50 -10.40 -4.49
C ILE A 173 -12.79 -11.21 -4.63
N ILE A 174 -12.73 -12.53 -4.47
CA ILE A 174 -13.92 -13.40 -4.54
C ILE A 174 -14.90 -13.06 -3.42
N ALA A 175 -14.41 -12.87 -2.18
CA ALA A 175 -15.26 -12.49 -1.05
C ALA A 175 -15.91 -11.11 -1.28
N ALA A 176 -15.16 -10.14 -1.81
CA ALA A 176 -15.67 -8.83 -2.19
C ALA A 176 -16.74 -8.94 -3.29
N GLY A 177 -16.54 -9.80 -4.30
CA GLY A 177 -17.49 -10.04 -5.38
C GLY A 177 -18.80 -10.65 -4.88
N VAL A 178 -18.72 -11.64 -3.99
CA VAL A 178 -19.90 -12.23 -3.35
C VAL A 178 -20.63 -11.19 -2.49
N PHE A 179 -19.90 -10.36 -1.76
CA PHE A 179 -20.47 -9.26 -0.97
C PHE A 179 -21.19 -8.23 -1.85
N ALA A 180 -20.54 -7.78 -2.94
CA ALA A 180 -21.13 -6.85 -3.90
C ALA A 180 -22.40 -7.43 -4.56
N ALA A 181 -22.36 -8.70 -4.95
CA ALA A 181 -23.53 -9.40 -5.48
C ALA A 181 -24.67 -9.47 -4.44
N GLY A 182 -24.36 -9.69 -3.16
CA GLY A 182 -25.32 -9.66 -2.07
C GLY A 182 -25.97 -8.28 -1.88
N LEU A 183 -25.18 -7.20 -1.91
CA LEU A 183 -25.70 -5.83 -1.83
C LEU A 183 -26.60 -5.49 -3.02
N ARG A 184 -26.25 -5.97 -4.22
CA ARG A 184 -27.06 -5.82 -5.42
C ARG A 184 -28.38 -6.58 -5.30
N ALA A 185 -28.34 -7.84 -4.87
CA ALA A 185 -29.54 -8.65 -4.66
C ALA A 185 -30.47 -8.06 -3.59
N ALA A 186 -29.90 -7.39 -2.58
CA ALA A 186 -30.66 -6.66 -1.56
C ALA A 186 -31.23 -5.31 -2.04
N GLY A 187 -30.95 -4.87 -3.27
CA GLY A 187 -31.40 -3.58 -3.82
C GLY A 187 -30.70 -2.36 -3.23
N LEU A 188 -29.66 -2.55 -2.42
CA LEU A 188 -28.97 -1.47 -1.72
C LEU A 188 -28.13 -0.63 -2.68
N ILE A 189 -27.49 -1.27 -3.68
CA ILE A 189 -26.71 -0.57 -4.70
C ILE A 189 -27.60 0.37 -5.53
N ASP A 190 -28.76 -0.11 -5.98
CA ASP A 190 -29.69 0.71 -6.78
C ASP A 190 -30.24 1.88 -5.96
N THR A 191 -30.51 1.66 -4.66
CA THR A 191 -30.93 2.71 -3.72
C THR A 191 -29.84 3.76 -3.51
N PHE A 192 -28.57 3.33 -3.34
CA PHE A 192 -27.45 4.26 -3.22
C PHE A 192 -27.20 5.04 -4.51
N ILE A 193 -27.29 4.39 -5.68
CA ILE A 193 -27.17 5.08 -6.97
C ILE A 193 -28.25 6.16 -7.11
N ALA A 194 -29.50 5.85 -6.74
CA ALA A 194 -30.59 6.81 -6.77
C ALA A 194 -30.35 7.99 -5.81
N LEU A 195 -29.85 7.73 -4.60
CA LEU A 195 -29.51 8.77 -3.61
C LEU A 195 -28.32 9.64 -4.03
N LEU A 196 -27.31 9.04 -4.69
CA LEU A 196 -26.05 9.70 -5.03
C LEU A 196 -26.10 10.46 -6.36
N ARG A 197 -27.11 10.20 -7.19
CA ARG A 197 -27.30 10.89 -8.48
C ARG A 197 -27.50 12.40 -8.34
N GLU A 198 -27.95 12.85 -7.17
CA GLU A 198 -28.18 14.27 -6.87
C GLU A 198 -26.94 14.99 -6.30
N SER A 199 -25.86 14.28 -5.97
CA SER A 199 -24.64 14.93 -5.44
C SER A 199 -23.36 14.11 -5.68
N ASN A 200 -22.59 14.53 -6.69
CA ASN A 200 -21.23 14.04 -6.98
C ASN A 200 -20.30 14.15 -5.74
N ASP A 201 -20.52 15.16 -4.89
CA ASP A 201 -19.76 15.35 -3.65
C ASP A 201 -19.87 14.17 -2.69
N ILE A 202 -21.06 13.55 -2.55
CA ILE A 202 -21.26 12.47 -1.59
C ILE A 202 -20.48 11.22 -2.03
N ALA A 203 -20.41 10.93 -3.33
CA ALA A 203 -19.65 9.79 -3.84
C ALA A 203 -18.14 9.97 -3.62
N ARG A 204 -17.63 11.18 -3.79
CA ARG A 204 -16.24 11.55 -3.50
C ARG A 204 -15.89 11.38 -2.02
N TRP A 205 -16.76 11.83 -1.11
CA TRP A 205 -16.59 11.63 0.33
C TRP A 205 -16.76 10.16 0.73
N GLY A 206 -17.68 9.42 0.11
CA GLY A 206 -17.87 7.99 0.33
C GLY A 206 -16.67 7.16 -0.12
N GLY A 207 -16.10 7.49 -1.28
CA GLY A 207 -14.91 6.85 -1.85
C GLY A 207 -13.62 7.15 -1.12
N SER A 208 -13.57 8.23 -0.33
CA SER A 208 -12.41 8.55 0.51
C SER A 208 -12.59 8.03 1.94
N LEU A 209 -13.62 8.51 2.65
CA LEU A 209 -13.83 8.20 4.06
C LEU A 209 -14.24 6.75 4.29
N GLY A 210 -15.01 6.15 3.37
CA GLY A 210 -15.47 4.77 3.50
C GLY A 210 -14.31 3.77 3.57
N PRO A 211 -13.45 3.68 2.54
CA PRO A 211 -12.27 2.82 2.56
C PRO A 211 -11.29 3.14 3.70
N TRP A 212 -11.10 4.41 4.04
CA TRP A 212 -10.24 4.81 5.16
C TRP A 212 -10.77 4.30 6.50
N PHE A 213 -12.07 4.47 6.77
CA PHE A 213 -12.70 4.04 8.01
C PHE A 213 -12.70 2.52 8.16
N LEU A 214 -13.10 1.79 7.10
CA LEU A 214 -13.03 0.33 7.08
C LEU A 214 -11.58 -0.15 7.27
N GLY A 215 -10.62 0.46 6.58
CA GLY A 215 -9.21 0.10 6.69
C GLY A 215 -8.64 0.34 8.08
N THR A 216 -9.07 1.42 8.74
CA THR A 216 -8.64 1.76 10.11
C THR A 216 -9.19 0.78 11.14
N ILE A 217 -10.47 0.40 11.03
CA ILE A 217 -11.10 -0.51 12.00
C ILE A 217 -10.67 -1.95 11.79
N THR A 218 -10.53 -2.39 10.55
CA THR A 218 -10.20 -3.79 10.23
C THR A 218 -8.70 -4.07 10.24
N GLY A 219 -7.86 -3.02 10.19
CA GLY A 219 -6.41 -3.16 9.98
C GLY A 219 -6.02 -3.59 8.57
N SER A 220 -6.99 -3.75 7.67
CA SER A 220 -6.78 -4.18 6.29
C SER A 220 -7.32 -3.18 5.28
N GLY A 221 -6.47 -2.23 4.91
CA GLY A 221 -6.73 -1.30 3.81
C GLY A 221 -6.98 -2.01 2.47
N ASP A 222 -6.31 -3.15 2.23
CA ASP A 222 -6.52 -3.89 0.98
C ASP A 222 -7.92 -4.52 0.92
N ALA A 223 -8.38 -5.16 2.00
CA ALA A 223 -9.71 -5.75 2.01
C ALA A 223 -10.79 -4.68 1.87
N ALA A 224 -10.64 -3.56 2.60
CA ALA A 224 -11.55 -2.41 2.51
C ALA A 224 -11.64 -1.86 1.09
N THR A 225 -10.48 -1.66 0.45
CA THR A 225 -10.38 -1.13 -0.91
C THR A 225 -10.97 -2.09 -1.93
N PHE A 226 -10.67 -3.39 -1.85
CA PHE A 226 -11.23 -4.36 -2.80
C PHE A 226 -12.74 -4.46 -2.68
N ALA A 227 -13.28 -4.49 -1.46
CA ALA A 227 -14.73 -4.49 -1.25
C ALA A 227 -15.38 -3.25 -1.86
N PHE A 228 -14.78 -2.06 -1.67
CA PHE A 228 -15.29 -0.83 -2.25
C PHE A 228 -15.17 -0.81 -3.79
N ASN A 229 -14.01 -1.19 -4.32
CA ASN A 229 -13.73 -1.16 -5.75
C ASN A 229 -14.47 -2.24 -6.55
N GLU A 230 -14.92 -3.30 -5.88
CA GLU A 230 -15.82 -4.29 -6.47
C GLU A 230 -17.28 -3.81 -6.44
N ALA A 231 -17.73 -3.23 -5.32
CA ALA A 231 -19.13 -2.86 -5.15
C ALA A 231 -19.53 -1.51 -5.74
N VAL A 232 -18.63 -0.52 -5.70
CA VAL A 232 -18.98 0.90 -5.95
C VAL A 232 -18.29 1.44 -7.20
N THR A 233 -17.00 1.16 -7.39
CA THR A 233 -16.21 1.76 -8.47
C THR A 233 -16.70 1.43 -9.89
N PRO A 234 -17.29 0.25 -10.21
CA PRO A 234 -17.89 0.02 -11.53
C PRO A 234 -19.06 0.95 -11.84
N HIS A 235 -19.65 1.58 -10.82
CA HIS A 235 -20.74 2.53 -10.93
C HIS A 235 -20.27 4.00 -10.89
N ALA A 236 -18.96 4.27 -11.00
CA ALA A 236 -18.38 5.62 -10.93
C ALA A 236 -19.09 6.63 -11.86
N ALA A 237 -19.41 6.23 -13.09
CA ALA A 237 -20.11 7.09 -14.06
C ALA A 237 -21.48 7.55 -13.56
N SER A 238 -22.19 6.71 -12.80
CA SER A 238 -23.48 7.08 -12.17
C SER A 238 -23.32 8.15 -11.10
N PHE A 239 -22.12 8.30 -10.56
CA PHE A 239 -21.76 9.33 -9.59
C PHE A 239 -21.13 10.57 -10.23
N GLY A 240 -20.94 10.59 -11.56
CA GLY A 240 -20.25 11.68 -12.26
C GLY A 240 -18.73 11.66 -12.08
N MET A 241 -18.16 10.51 -11.74
CA MET A 241 -16.71 10.30 -11.63
C MET A 241 -16.22 9.26 -12.63
N ASP A 242 -14.93 9.29 -12.94
CA ASP A 242 -14.30 8.25 -13.73
C ASP A 242 -13.89 7.06 -12.84
N ILE A 243 -14.07 5.84 -13.37
CA ILE A 243 -13.64 4.58 -12.74
C ILE A 243 -12.19 4.64 -12.23
N PRO A 244 -11.18 5.06 -13.03
CA PRO A 244 -9.80 5.10 -12.54
C PRO A 244 -9.60 6.10 -11.40
N HIS A 245 -10.26 7.27 -11.43
CA HIS A 245 -10.16 8.28 -10.37
C HIS A 245 -10.79 7.79 -9.06
N LEU A 246 -12.02 7.27 -9.10
CA LEU A 246 -12.69 6.72 -7.91
C LEU A 246 -11.96 5.48 -7.37
N GLY A 247 -11.47 4.62 -8.26
CA GLY A 247 -10.70 3.43 -7.90
C GLY A 247 -9.39 3.78 -7.17
N SER A 248 -8.65 4.75 -7.70
CA SER A 248 -7.43 5.25 -7.08
C SER A 248 -7.72 6.01 -5.77
N LEU A 249 -8.80 6.78 -5.70
CA LEU A 249 -9.23 7.44 -4.47
C LEU A 249 -9.47 6.43 -3.34
N ALA A 250 -10.22 5.37 -3.63
CA ALA A 250 -10.50 4.31 -2.66
C ALA A 250 -9.22 3.58 -2.23
N PHE A 251 -8.32 3.30 -3.19
CA PHE A 251 -7.06 2.61 -2.91
C PHE A 251 -6.11 3.41 -2.02
N LEU A 252 -5.90 4.69 -2.34
CA LEU A 252 -5.04 5.57 -1.57
C LEU A 252 -5.64 5.81 -0.17
N SER A 253 -6.95 6.02 -0.08
CA SER A 253 -7.66 6.19 1.19
C SER A 253 -7.62 4.95 2.07
N GLY A 254 -7.85 3.77 1.50
CA GLY A 254 -7.74 2.48 2.20
C GLY A 254 -6.31 2.21 2.69
N THR A 255 -5.29 2.57 1.89
CA THR A 255 -3.89 2.50 2.30
C THR A 255 -3.61 3.39 3.52
N LEU A 256 -4.09 4.63 3.51
CA LEU A 256 -3.99 5.52 4.67
C LEU A 256 -4.75 4.97 5.89
N GLY A 257 -5.90 4.32 5.67
CA GLY A 257 -6.68 3.66 6.73
C GLY A 257 -5.90 2.54 7.41
N ARG A 258 -5.20 1.70 6.62
CA ARG A 258 -4.28 0.69 7.18
C ARG A 258 -3.18 1.34 8.01
N THR A 259 -2.60 2.43 7.52
CA THR A 259 -1.49 3.15 8.18
C THR A 259 -1.91 3.79 9.51
N SER A 260 -3.18 4.16 9.65
CA SER A 260 -3.76 4.66 10.90
C SER A 260 -4.24 3.58 11.88
N SER A 261 -4.26 2.31 11.48
CA SER A 261 -4.83 1.24 12.30
C SER A 261 -3.85 0.69 13.34
N PRO A 262 -4.22 0.61 14.64
CA PRO A 262 -3.39 -0.01 15.67
C PRO A 262 -3.32 -1.55 15.55
N ILE A 263 -4.23 -2.17 14.79
CA ILE A 263 -4.30 -3.64 14.64
C ILE A 263 -3.79 -4.12 13.28
N ALA A 264 -3.28 -3.21 12.43
CA ALA A 264 -2.69 -3.61 11.15
C ALA A 264 -1.44 -4.49 11.37
N GLY A 265 -1.28 -5.54 10.57
CA GLY A 265 -0.11 -6.43 10.70
C GLY A 265 1.23 -5.69 10.57
N ALA A 266 1.33 -4.75 9.64
CA ALA A 266 2.52 -3.90 9.49
C ALA A 266 2.76 -3.02 10.72
N MET A 267 1.69 -2.50 11.35
CA MET A 267 1.76 -1.74 12.61
C MET A 267 2.34 -2.61 13.74
N MET A 268 1.84 -3.84 13.88
CA MET A 268 2.33 -4.76 14.90
C MET A 268 3.83 -5.09 14.72
N VAL A 269 4.28 -5.22 13.48
CA VAL A 269 5.70 -5.48 13.17
C VAL A 269 6.57 -4.28 13.54
N VAL A 270 6.23 -3.06 13.10
CA VAL A 270 7.06 -1.88 13.40
C VAL A 270 7.02 -1.51 14.88
N ALA A 271 5.87 -1.67 15.53
CA ALA A 271 5.72 -1.46 16.97
C ALA A 271 6.52 -2.51 17.77
N GLY A 272 6.50 -3.78 17.33
CA GLY A 272 7.29 -4.86 17.93
C GLY A 272 8.80 -4.63 17.81
N ILE A 273 9.29 -4.19 16.65
CA ILE A 273 10.71 -3.82 16.47
C ILE A 273 11.08 -2.67 17.42
N ALA A 274 10.25 -1.64 17.50
CA ALA A 274 10.49 -0.49 18.35
C ALA A 274 10.25 -0.77 19.85
N MET A 275 9.68 -1.92 20.22
CA MET A 275 9.18 -2.19 21.58
C MET A 275 8.19 -1.12 22.07
N ALA A 276 7.34 -0.62 21.16
CA ALA A 276 6.34 0.41 21.42
C ALA A 276 4.92 -0.16 21.47
N ASN A 277 4.00 0.54 22.15
CA ASN A 277 2.59 0.19 22.10
C ASN A 277 1.98 0.60 20.74
N PRO A 278 1.37 -0.33 19.96
CA PRO A 278 0.74 -0.03 18.67
C PRO A 278 -0.28 1.12 18.71
N ILE A 279 -1.01 1.28 19.82
CA ILE A 279 -1.98 2.37 20.00
C ILE A 279 -1.26 3.72 20.06
N GLU A 280 -0.10 3.79 20.69
CA GLU A 280 0.70 5.02 20.74
C GLU A 280 1.26 5.40 19.37
N VAL A 281 1.63 4.40 18.57
CA VAL A 281 2.06 4.61 17.18
C VAL A 281 0.89 5.10 16.35
N ALA A 282 -0.29 4.47 16.46
CA ALA A 282 -1.51 4.87 15.75
C ALA A 282 -1.94 6.31 16.06
N LYS A 283 -1.79 6.78 17.31
CA LYS A 283 -2.08 8.19 17.67
C LYS A 283 -1.23 9.20 16.88
N ARG A 284 -0.03 8.81 16.46
CA ARG A 284 0.90 9.65 15.69
C ARG A 284 0.66 9.56 14.18
N THR A 285 0.06 8.46 13.69
CA THR A 285 -0.24 8.27 12.26
C THR A 285 -1.67 8.66 11.88
N ILE A 286 -2.64 8.55 12.80
CA ILE A 286 -4.08 8.72 12.50
C ILE A 286 -4.41 10.14 12.02
N VAL A 287 -3.85 11.18 12.65
CA VAL A 287 -4.14 12.57 12.28
C VAL A 287 -3.52 12.91 10.92
N PRO A 288 -2.22 12.64 10.65
CA PRO A 288 -1.65 12.83 9.31
C PRO A 288 -2.41 12.05 8.22
N CYS A 289 -2.79 10.80 8.50
CA CYS A 289 -3.51 9.97 7.53
C CYS A 289 -4.91 10.52 7.25
N PHE A 290 -5.64 10.95 8.29
CA PHE A 290 -6.97 11.53 8.12
C PHE A 290 -6.91 12.84 7.33
N VAL A 291 -5.98 13.74 7.66
CA VAL A 291 -5.76 14.98 6.88
C VAL A 291 -5.41 14.65 5.43
N GLY A 292 -4.59 13.62 5.21
CA GLY A 292 -4.29 13.10 3.87
C GLY A 292 -5.53 12.67 3.10
N VAL A 293 -6.47 11.95 3.74
CA VAL A 293 -7.75 11.54 3.13
C VAL A 293 -8.61 12.75 2.75
N ILE A 294 -8.70 13.75 3.61
CA ILE A 294 -9.43 14.99 3.32
C ILE A 294 -8.82 15.70 2.11
N ILE A 295 -7.50 15.88 2.09
CA ILE A 295 -6.79 16.53 0.97
C ILE A 295 -6.99 15.73 -0.31
N LEU A 296 -6.89 14.40 -0.24
CA LEU A 296 -7.09 13.52 -1.38
C LEU A 296 -8.50 13.64 -1.96
N ALA A 297 -9.52 13.65 -1.10
CA ALA A 297 -10.90 13.85 -1.50
C ALA A 297 -11.13 15.21 -2.17
N MET A 298 -10.34 16.23 -1.82
CA MET A 298 -10.44 17.56 -2.43
C MET A 298 -9.74 17.65 -3.79
N ILE A 299 -8.68 16.85 -4.01
CA ILE A 299 -7.83 16.95 -5.21
C ILE A 299 -8.25 15.98 -6.31
N ILE A 300 -8.71 14.77 -5.97
CA ILE A 300 -9.23 13.83 -6.96
C ILE A 300 -10.66 14.24 -7.31
N VAL A 301 -10.83 14.70 -8.56
CA VAL A 301 -12.11 15.06 -9.20
C VAL A 301 -12.39 14.07 -10.31
#